data_AF-A0A2I1GE92-F1
#
_entry.id   AF-A0A2I1GE92-F1
#
_cell.length_a   1.000
_cell.length_b   1.000
_cell.length_c   1.000
_cell.angle_alpha   90.00
_cell.angle_beta   90.00
_cell.angle_gamma   90.00
#
_symmetry.space_group_name_H-M   'P 1'
#
loop_
_entity.id
_entity.type
_entity.pdbx_description
1 polymer ?
#
loop_
_entity_poly.entity_id
_entity_poly.type
_entity_poly.pdbx_seq_one_letter_code
_entity_poly.pdbx_strand_id
1 'polypeptide(L)'
;IFRTNKNSFGEWGTHLSLEQYLSRETSLASLPFTSENFTVWVLVPRSTPETTTNILSACETFLRPALIISSSLQKQNCYSIASVFTPQEHRKNGYASYMMELLGKKLKENFQEVGFSFLYSDVGPVFYSRHGWKVFEHKEIQFNIENENFDSITSEAINVTQLSYSDIEEITKYDCSLIEKEIDFNSTKYKVVSLPTFECFEWTFARSAFYAKVKGFKEPNIWGAKVTNKEDKVIGFVLWTYNFSDNTLQILRIRSPDTNTTKLLIRQSKLYASYYNFKKITVWNPDLKLFTETVII
;
A
#
# COMPACT_ATOMS: atom_id res chain seq x y z
N ILE A 1 8.96 -18.94 3.03
CA ILE A 1 7.61 -18.55 2.55
C ILE A 1 6.52 -19.45 3.15
N PHE A 2 6.39 -20.73 2.76
CA PHE A 2 5.27 -21.56 3.23
C PHE A 2 5.12 -21.64 4.76
N ARG A 3 6.24 -21.84 5.49
CA ARG A 3 6.21 -21.90 6.97
C ARG A 3 5.89 -20.55 7.62
N THR A 4 6.42 -19.44 7.09
CA THR A 4 6.13 -18.10 7.60
C THR A 4 4.64 -17.75 7.43
N ASN A 5 4.05 -18.14 6.29
CA ASN A 5 2.63 -17.95 6.02
C ASN A 5 1.76 -18.78 6.98
N LYS A 6 2.12 -20.05 7.23
CA LYS A 6 1.42 -20.87 8.24
C LYS A 6 1.47 -20.24 9.64
N ASN A 7 2.60 -19.67 10.03
CA ASN A 7 2.75 -19.04 11.34
C ASN A 7 1.86 -17.79 11.48
N SER A 8 1.71 -17.00 10.41
CA SER A 8 0.94 -15.75 10.44
C SER A 8 -0.57 -15.93 10.19
N PHE A 9 -1.02 -17.12 9.77
CA PHE A 9 -2.42 -17.40 9.46
C PHE A 9 -3.38 -17.00 10.59
N GLY A 10 -3.04 -17.29 11.84
CA GLY A 10 -3.91 -17.00 12.98
C GLY A 10 -4.26 -15.51 13.14
N GLU A 11 -3.38 -14.60 12.71
CA GLU A 11 -3.61 -13.15 12.81
C GLU A 11 -4.14 -12.54 11.50
N TRP A 12 -3.67 -13.01 10.34
CA TRP A 12 -3.96 -12.36 9.03
C TRP A 12 -4.88 -13.17 8.12
N GLY A 13 -5.32 -14.33 8.58
CA GLY A 13 -6.22 -15.26 7.87
C GLY A 13 -7.62 -15.36 8.45
N THR A 14 -8.02 -14.45 9.34
CA THR A 14 -9.27 -14.49 10.14
C THR A 14 -10.57 -14.74 9.37
N HIS A 15 -10.61 -14.47 8.06
CA HIS A 15 -11.79 -14.68 7.20
C HIS A 15 -11.59 -15.77 6.13
N LEU A 16 -10.52 -16.56 6.23
CA LEU A 16 -10.14 -17.57 5.26
C LEU A 16 -9.92 -18.90 5.98
N SER A 17 -10.20 -20.00 5.30
CA SER A 17 -9.58 -21.28 5.67
C SER A 17 -8.07 -21.20 5.49
N LEU A 18 -7.32 -22.06 6.18
CA LEU A 18 -5.86 -22.13 6.00
C LEU A 18 -5.48 -22.39 4.54
N GLU A 19 -6.23 -23.23 3.84
CA GLU A 19 -6.01 -23.53 2.42
C GLU A 19 -6.20 -22.27 1.55
N GLN A 20 -7.31 -21.54 1.74
CA GLN A 20 -7.55 -20.28 1.05
C GLN A 20 -6.46 -19.24 1.35
N TYR A 21 -6.05 -19.12 2.61
CA TYR A 21 -4.98 -18.21 3.00
C TYR A 21 -3.66 -18.56 2.29
N LEU A 22 -3.25 -19.83 2.33
CA LEU A 22 -2.02 -20.26 1.67
C LEU A 22 -2.10 -20.11 0.15
N SER A 23 -3.25 -20.40 -0.46
CA SER A 23 -3.49 -20.16 -1.88
C SER A 23 -3.36 -18.68 -2.24
N ARG A 24 -3.95 -17.78 -1.44
CA ARG A 24 -3.81 -16.33 -1.60
C ARG A 24 -2.33 -15.93 -1.58
N GLU A 25 -1.59 -16.36 -0.56
CA GLU A 25 -0.17 -16.02 -0.43
C GLU A 25 0.67 -16.56 -1.59
N THR A 26 0.38 -17.79 -2.06
CA THR A 26 1.06 -18.35 -3.24
C THR A 26 0.77 -17.55 -4.51
N SER A 27 -0.48 -17.16 -4.74
CA SER A 27 -0.85 -16.32 -5.89
C SER A 27 -0.19 -14.94 -5.82
N LEU A 28 -0.21 -14.29 -4.66
CA LEU A 28 0.40 -12.97 -4.47
C LEU A 28 1.93 -13.02 -4.61
N ALA A 29 2.57 -14.10 -4.15
CA ALA A 29 4.01 -14.31 -4.29
C ALA A 29 4.47 -14.52 -5.74
N SER A 30 3.55 -14.89 -6.64
CA SER A 30 3.84 -15.09 -8.06
C SER A 30 3.76 -13.82 -8.91
N LEU A 31 3.26 -12.70 -8.36
CA LEU A 31 3.16 -11.43 -9.07
C LEU A 31 4.51 -10.72 -9.14
N PRO A 32 4.81 -9.94 -10.20
CA PRO A 32 6.09 -9.23 -10.39
C PRO A 32 6.58 -8.45 -9.16
N PHE A 33 5.67 -7.80 -8.43
CA PHE A 33 6.00 -7.07 -7.20
C PHE A 33 6.69 -7.95 -6.13
N THR A 34 6.34 -9.24 -6.08
CA THR A 34 6.86 -10.19 -5.10
C THR A 34 7.80 -11.23 -5.71
N SER A 35 7.62 -11.67 -6.95
CA SER A 35 8.47 -12.74 -7.51
C SER A 35 9.91 -12.31 -7.77
N GLU A 36 10.14 -11.03 -8.09
CA GLU A 36 11.46 -10.53 -8.51
C GLU A 36 12.17 -9.69 -7.44
N ASN A 37 11.41 -9.13 -6.49
CA ASN A 37 11.88 -8.03 -5.63
C ASN A 37 11.69 -8.31 -4.14
N PHE A 38 11.58 -9.57 -3.73
CA PHE A 38 11.15 -9.98 -2.39
C PHE A 38 12.17 -10.86 -1.69
N THR A 39 12.38 -10.60 -0.40
CA THR A 39 13.16 -11.47 0.48
C THR A 39 12.40 -11.74 1.77
N VAL A 40 12.27 -13.02 2.12
CA VAL A 40 11.80 -13.43 3.46
C VAL A 40 13.00 -13.60 4.37
N TRP A 41 13.00 -12.87 5.47
CA TRP A 41 13.98 -12.98 6.52
C TRP A 41 13.40 -13.78 7.68
N VAL A 42 14.17 -14.72 8.22
CA VAL A 42 13.76 -15.53 9.38
C VAL A 42 14.83 -15.49 10.45
N LEU A 43 14.38 -15.33 11.70
CA LEU A 43 15.22 -15.50 12.88
C LEU A 43 15.07 -16.94 13.38
N VAL A 44 16.19 -17.64 13.45
CA VAL A 44 16.30 -19.01 13.96
C VAL A 44 17.45 -19.11 14.96
N PRO A 45 17.46 -20.09 15.88
CA PRO A 45 18.61 -20.32 16.74
C PRO A 45 19.87 -20.64 15.92
N ARG A 46 21.05 -20.19 16.37
CA ARG A 46 22.31 -20.28 15.61
C ARG A 46 22.71 -21.71 15.21
N SER A 47 22.44 -22.69 16.07
CA SER A 47 22.81 -24.10 15.88
C SER A 47 21.76 -24.93 15.16
N THR A 48 20.76 -24.28 14.54
CA THR A 48 19.64 -24.98 13.91
C THR A 48 19.98 -25.34 12.46
N PRO A 49 19.66 -26.56 11.98
CA PRO A 49 19.83 -26.90 10.57
C PRO A 49 18.99 -25.98 9.66
N GLU A 50 19.42 -25.80 8.41
CA GLU A 50 18.72 -24.99 7.40
C GLU A 50 17.27 -25.46 7.15
N THR A 51 16.99 -26.74 7.40
CA THR A 51 15.65 -27.35 7.24
C THR A 51 14.68 -27.04 8.38
N THR A 52 15.07 -26.20 9.34
CA THR A 52 14.26 -25.95 10.52
C THR A 52 12.94 -25.24 10.23
N THR A 53 11.93 -25.67 10.97
CA THR A 53 10.61 -25.03 11.00
C THR A 53 10.41 -24.16 12.25
N ASN A 54 11.41 -24.11 13.14
CA ASN A 54 11.40 -23.33 14.37
C ASN A 54 11.82 -21.87 14.09
N ILE A 55 10.89 -21.11 13.51
CA ILE A 55 11.07 -19.70 13.18
C ILE A 55 10.64 -18.86 14.38
N LEU A 56 11.61 -18.19 15.02
CA LEU A 56 11.38 -17.36 16.21
C LEU A 56 10.70 -16.03 15.87
N SER A 57 11.04 -15.47 14.72
CA SER A 57 10.42 -14.27 14.15
C SER A 57 10.71 -14.23 12.65
N ALA A 58 9.88 -13.55 11.87
CA ALA A 58 10.12 -13.33 10.45
C ALA A 58 9.71 -11.91 10.05
N CYS A 59 10.20 -11.46 8.90
CA CYS A 59 9.70 -10.30 8.19
C CYS A 59 10.04 -10.41 6.71
N GLU A 60 9.54 -9.46 5.93
CA GLU A 60 9.69 -9.43 4.49
C GLU A 60 10.23 -8.08 4.06
N THR A 61 11.08 -8.06 3.03
CA THR A 61 11.52 -6.83 2.37
C THR A 61 11.20 -6.87 0.90
N PHE A 62 10.63 -5.78 0.40
CA PHE A 62 10.31 -5.55 -1.01
C PHE A 62 11.21 -4.45 -1.55
N LEU A 63 11.95 -4.72 -2.62
CA LEU A 63 12.75 -3.74 -3.35
C LEU A 63 11.80 -2.92 -4.23
N ARG A 64 11.88 -1.59 -4.12
CA ARG A 64 10.99 -0.68 -4.86
C ARG A 64 11.81 0.47 -5.47
N PRO A 65 11.48 0.95 -6.68
CA PRO A 65 12.14 2.13 -7.22
C PRO A 65 11.75 3.36 -6.40
N ALA A 66 12.71 4.26 -6.23
CA ALA A 66 12.59 5.39 -5.33
C ALA A 66 13.43 6.60 -5.79
N LEU A 67 13.10 7.75 -5.22
CA LEU A 67 13.82 8.99 -5.40
C LEU A 67 14.33 9.48 -4.05
N ILE A 68 15.60 9.92 -4.03
CA ILE A 68 16.20 10.64 -2.91
C ILE A 68 16.54 12.04 -3.41
N ILE A 69 15.99 13.04 -2.73
CA ILE A 69 16.01 14.43 -3.14
C ILE A 69 16.72 15.23 -2.03
N SER A 70 17.79 15.90 -2.40
CA SER A 70 18.48 16.90 -1.57
C SER A 70 18.85 18.11 -2.44
N SER A 71 20.13 18.44 -2.56
CA SER A 71 20.66 19.38 -3.57
C SER A 71 20.71 18.76 -4.97
N SER A 72 20.58 17.44 -5.09
CA SER A 72 20.48 16.70 -6.35
C SER A 72 19.42 15.60 -6.24
N LEU A 73 19.06 15.05 -7.40
CA LEU A 73 18.16 13.91 -7.52
C LEU A 73 18.98 12.63 -7.68
N GLN A 74 18.74 11.65 -6.80
CA GLN A 74 19.27 10.31 -6.94
C GLN A 74 18.11 9.34 -7.18
N LYS A 75 18.15 8.62 -8.30
CA LYS A 75 17.25 7.51 -8.58
C LYS A 75 17.91 6.23 -8.03
N GLN A 76 17.30 5.65 -7.02
CA GLN A 76 17.79 4.46 -6.34
C GLN A 76 16.62 3.55 -5.99
N ASN A 77 16.88 2.33 -5.54
CA ASN A 77 15.83 1.52 -4.94
C ASN A 77 15.61 1.93 -3.48
N CYS A 78 14.57 1.39 -2.86
CA CYS A 78 14.34 1.40 -1.41
C CYS A 78 13.78 0.05 -0.96
N TYR A 79 13.89 -0.25 0.34
CA TYR A 79 13.25 -1.43 0.93
C TYR A 79 11.96 -1.04 1.64
N SER A 80 10.82 -1.58 1.20
CA SER A 80 9.60 -1.61 1.99
C SER A 80 9.61 -2.86 2.86
N ILE A 81 9.48 -2.71 4.18
CA ILE A 81 9.45 -3.83 5.11
C ILE A 81 7.99 -4.12 5.46
N ALA A 82 7.61 -5.40 5.39
CA ALA A 82 6.28 -5.86 5.74
C ALA A 82 6.33 -7.15 6.55
N SER A 83 5.16 -7.62 6.97
CA SER A 83 4.96 -8.95 7.53
C SER A 83 5.85 -9.28 8.74
N VAL A 84 6.18 -8.28 9.56
CA VAL A 84 6.96 -8.49 10.80
C VAL A 84 6.10 -9.29 11.77
N PHE A 85 6.51 -10.54 12.02
CA PHE A 85 5.71 -11.50 12.76
C PHE A 85 6.55 -12.33 13.73
N THR A 86 6.05 -12.47 14.96
CA THR A 86 6.59 -13.38 15.97
C THR A 86 5.48 -14.36 16.38
N PRO A 87 5.67 -15.68 16.19
CA PRO A 87 4.71 -16.69 16.64
C PRO A 87 4.35 -16.52 18.12
N GLN A 88 3.12 -16.82 18.49
CA GLN A 88 2.56 -16.51 19.80
C GLN A 88 3.40 -17.10 20.95
N GLU A 89 3.86 -18.34 20.78
CA GLU A 89 4.73 -19.08 21.69
C GLU A 89 6.12 -18.44 21.88
N HIS A 90 6.52 -17.55 20.98
CA HIS A 90 7.82 -16.86 20.99
C HIS A 90 7.70 -15.38 21.37
N ARG A 91 6.49 -14.83 21.49
CA ARG A 91 6.28 -13.42 21.88
C ARG A 91 6.83 -13.13 23.28
N LYS A 92 7.12 -11.85 23.55
CA LYS A 92 7.69 -11.34 24.83
C LYS A 92 9.12 -11.80 25.18
N ASN A 93 9.79 -12.54 24.28
CA ASN A 93 11.20 -12.94 24.45
C ASN A 93 12.20 -12.01 23.75
N GLY A 94 11.76 -10.86 23.22
CA GLY A 94 12.65 -9.91 22.53
C GLY A 94 13.02 -10.29 21.09
N TYR A 95 12.54 -11.41 20.56
CA TYR A 95 12.90 -11.88 19.21
C TYR A 95 12.55 -10.92 18.08
N ALA A 96 11.39 -10.26 18.13
CA ALA A 96 11.05 -9.22 17.14
C ALA A 96 12.08 -8.08 17.16
N SER A 97 12.46 -7.62 18.35
CA SER A 97 13.46 -6.56 18.50
C SER A 97 14.81 -6.98 17.94
N TYR A 98 15.26 -8.19 18.28
CA TYR A 98 16.53 -8.71 17.79
C TYR A 98 16.53 -8.92 16.28
N MET A 99 15.41 -9.41 15.72
CA MET A 99 15.20 -9.53 14.28
C MET A 99 15.35 -8.17 13.57
N MET A 100 14.68 -7.13 14.06
CA MET A 100 14.73 -5.80 13.45
C MET A 100 16.12 -5.15 13.58
N GLU A 101 16.84 -5.41 14.67
CA GLU A 101 18.25 -4.96 14.81
C GLU A 101 19.15 -5.62 13.76
N LEU A 102 19.05 -6.94 13.61
CA LEU A 102 19.84 -7.70 12.62
C LEU A 102 19.47 -7.29 11.20
N LEU A 103 18.18 -7.15 10.90
CA LEU A 103 17.70 -6.67 9.61
C LEU A 103 18.28 -5.28 9.32
N GLY A 104 18.19 -4.35 10.27
CA GLY A 104 18.73 -3.00 10.10
C GLY A 104 20.24 -2.98 9.78
N LYS A 105 21.02 -3.87 10.39
CA LYS A 105 22.45 -4.07 10.03
C LYS A 105 22.59 -4.60 8.61
N LYS A 106 21.81 -5.62 8.24
CA LYS A 106 21.89 -6.27 6.94
C LYS A 106 21.50 -5.34 5.79
N LEU A 107 20.43 -4.55 5.95
CA LEU A 107 20.01 -3.59 4.93
C LEU A 107 21.06 -2.49 4.70
N LYS A 108 21.77 -2.07 5.77
CA LYS A 108 22.85 -1.07 5.68
C LYS A 108 24.03 -1.52 4.82
N GLU A 109 24.27 -2.82 4.68
CA GLU A 109 25.32 -3.34 3.80
C GLU A 109 25.10 -2.92 2.34
N ASN A 110 23.84 -2.76 1.92
CA ASN A 110 23.45 -2.40 0.54
C ASN A 110 22.93 -0.94 0.41
N PHE A 111 23.15 -0.08 1.41
CA PHE A 111 22.58 1.28 1.39
C PHE A 111 23.08 2.16 0.26
N GLN A 112 24.24 1.88 -0.32
CA GLN A 112 24.73 2.61 -1.50
C GLN A 112 23.83 2.40 -2.73
N GLU A 113 23.14 1.25 -2.81
CA GLU A 113 22.25 0.90 -3.93
C GLU A 113 20.76 1.14 -3.60
N VAL A 114 20.38 0.97 -2.33
CA VAL A 114 18.97 0.94 -1.90
C VAL A 114 18.57 2.12 -1.02
N GLY A 115 19.43 3.12 -0.80
CA GLY A 115 19.03 4.45 -0.33
C GLY A 115 18.43 4.56 1.08
N PHE A 116 17.20 4.06 1.27
CA PHE A 116 16.47 4.03 2.53
C PHE A 116 15.57 2.78 2.66
N SER A 117 15.04 2.57 3.86
CA SER A 117 13.98 1.60 4.11
C SER A 117 12.83 2.22 4.89
N PHE A 118 11.62 1.70 4.71
CA PHE A 118 10.43 2.19 5.38
C PHE A 118 9.42 1.07 5.64
N LEU A 119 8.49 1.32 6.56
CA LEU A 119 7.37 0.44 6.88
C LEU A 119 6.21 1.26 7.43
N TYR A 120 5.03 0.64 7.45
CA TYR A 120 3.86 1.14 8.16
C TYR A 120 3.67 0.31 9.43
N SER A 121 3.50 0.99 10.58
CA SER A 121 3.49 0.34 11.90
C SER A 121 2.09 0.29 12.49
N ASP A 122 1.54 -0.92 12.62
CA ASP A 122 0.28 -1.16 13.35
C ASP A 122 0.48 -1.28 14.87
N VAL A 123 1.74 -1.32 15.33
CA VAL A 123 2.11 -1.43 16.76
C VAL A 123 2.55 -0.09 17.36
N GLY A 124 2.22 1.01 16.67
CA GLY A 124 2.54 2.37 17.09
C GLY A 124 3.98 2.82 16.80
N PRO A 125 4.36 4.04 17.22
CA PRO A 125 5.60 4.69 16.80
C PRO A 125 6.85 4.23 17.57
N VAL A 126 6.67 3.55 18.71
CA VAL A 126 7.76 3.30 19.68
C VAL A 126 8.63 2.10 19.29
N PHE A 127 8.04 1.02 18.76
CA PHE A 127 8.77 -0.22 18.56
C PHE A 127 9.90 -0.09 17.52
N TYR A 128 9.58 0.37 16.31
CA TYR A 128 10.56 0.48 15.23
C TYR A 128 11.55 1.63 15.40
N SER A 129 11.17 2.69 16.12
CA SER A 129 12.06 3.82 16.39
C SER A 129 13.25 3.47 17.27
N ARG A 130 13.09 2.49 18.18
CA ARG A 130 14.19 1.92 18.96
C ARG A 130 15.24 1.19 18.09
N HIS A 131 14.88 0.82 16.87
CA HIS A 131 15.74 0.10 15.92
C HIS A 131 16.26 0.97 14.78
N GLY A 132 16.05 2.30 14.86
CA GLY A 132 16.63 3.27 13.93
C GLY A 132 15.71 3.78 12.82
N TRP A 133 14.46 3.31 12.73
CA TRP A 133 13.47 3.88 11.81
C TRP A 133 12.89 5.18 12.37
N LYS A 134 12.93 6.25 11.57
CA LYS A 134 12.36 7.55 11.96
C LYS A 134 10.84 7.50 11.88
N VAL A 135 10.18 8.07 12.87
CA VAL A 135 8.72 8.19 12.89
C VAL A 135 8.31 9.34 11.98
N PHE A 136 7.41 9.04 11.04
CA PHE A 136 6.70 10.03 10.26
C PHE A 136 5.21 9.89 10.59
N GLU A 137 4.61 11.00 11.03
CA GLU A 137 3.18 11.04 11.25
C GLU A 137 2.45 10.90 9.91
N HIS A 138 1.35 10.16 9.93
CA HIS A 138 0.44 10.08 8.81
C HIS A 138 -0.90 10.68 9.22
N LYS A 139 -1.66 11.10 8.22
CA LYS A 139 -3.04 11.54 8.39
C LYS A 139 -3.93 10.61 7.58
N GLU A 140 -5.14 10.38 8.04
CA GLU A 140 -6.14 9.63 7.29
C GLU A 140 -7.43 10.44 7.27
N ILE A 141 -8.12 10.46 6.13
CA ILE A 141 -9.49 10.94 6.07
C ILE A 141 -10.41 9.73 5.92
N GLN A 142 -11.44 9.66 6.75
CA GLN A 142 -12.45 8.61 6.68
C GLN A 142 -13.80 9.22 6.30
N PHE A 143 -14.40 8.72 5.22
CA PHE A 143 -15.76 9.05 4.82
C PHE A 143 -16.69 7.92 5.25
N ASN A 144 -17.72 8.24 6.04
CA ASN A 144 -18.84 7.34 6.27
C ASN A 144 -19.89 7.58 5.17
N ILE A 145 -20.25 6.52 4.44
CA ILE A 145 -21.14 6.59 3.28
C ILE A 145 -22.43 5.76 3.44
N GLU A 146 -22.71 5.27 4.65
CA GLU A 146 -23.83 4.35 4.93
C GLU A 146 -25.21 4.93 4.55
N ASN A 147 -25.38 6.24 4.68
CA ASN A 147 -26.66 6.94 4.43
C ASN A 147 -26.61 7.87 3.21
N GLU A 148 -25.58 7.76 2.35
CA GLU A 148 -25.49 8.59 1.17
C GLU A 148 -26.42 8.08 0.06
N ASN A 149 -27.23 8.97 -0.51
CA ASN A 149 -28.08 8.65 -1.64
C ASN A 149 -27.27 8.77 -2.95
N PHE A 150 -27.08 7.62 -3.61
CA PHE A 150 -26.35 7.53 -4.88
C PHE A 150 -27.25 7.53 -6.13
N ASP A 151 -28.58 7.54 -5.96
CA ASP A 151 -29.57 7.53 -7.06
C ASP A 151 -29.52 8.82 -7.91
N SER A 152 -28.97 9.91 -7.34
CA SER A 152 -28.74 11.19 -8.02
C SER A 152 -27.37 11.31 -8.69
N ILE A 153 -26.54 10.25 -8.67
CA ILE A 153 -25.31 10.22 -9.46
C ILE A 153 -25.68 9.90 -10.91
N THR A 154 -26.16 10.92 -11.62
CA THR A 154 -26.14 10.89 -13.08
C THR A 154 -24.68 10.72 -13.52
N SER A 155 -24.46 9.79 -14.44
CA SER A 155 -23.15 9.38 -14.98
C SER A 155 -22.50 10.45 -15.87
N GLU A 156 -22.80 11.74 -15.65
CA GLU A 156 -22.51 12.82 -16.61
C GLU A 156 -21.64 13.93 -16.01
N ALA A 157 -20.65 13.57 -15.18
CA ALA A 157 -19.44 14.37 -15.20
C ALA A 157 -18.72 14.03 -16.51
N ILE A 158 -19.03 14.75 -17.60
CA ILE A 158 -18.56 14.50 -18.99
C ILE A 158 -17.04 14.27 -19.05
N ASN A 159 -16.31 14.79 -18.09
CA ASN A 159 -14.86 14.74 -18.02
C ASN A 159 -14.29 13.73 -17.00
N VAL A 160 -15.08 12.78 -16.50
CA VAL A 160 -14.62 11.74 -15.57
C VAL A 160 -14.67 10.37 -16.23
N THR A 161 -13.54 9.69 -16.28
CA THR A 161 -13.41 8.35 -16.89
C THR A 161 -12.92 7.34 -15.86
N GLN A 162 -13.54 6.17 -15.84
CA GLN A 162 -13.16 5.06 -14.97
C GLN A 162 -11.86 4.42 -15.47
N LEU A 163 -11.02 3.99 -14.53
CA LEU A 163 -9.75 3.34 -14.83
C LEU A 163 -9.89 1.84 -14.57
N SER A 164 -9.80 1.06 -15.63
CA SER A 164 -9.69 -0.38 -15.59
C SER A 164 -8.24 -0.81 -15.33
N TYR A 165 -8.01 -2.11 -15.20
CA TYR A 165 -6.67 -2.67 -15.01
C TYR A 165 -5.67 -2.22 -16.09
N SER A 166 -6.09 -2.18 -17.36
CA SER A 166 -5.22 -1.80 -18.49
C SER A 166 -4.82 -0.33 -18.49
N ASP A 167 -5.54 0.53 -17.76
CA ASP A 167 -5.24 1.96 -17.69
C ASP A 167 -4.19 2.30 -16.63
N ILE A 168 -3.94 1.40 -15.67
CA ILE A 168 -3.16 1.72 -14.46
C ILE A 168 -1.69 1.89 -14.76
N GLU A 169 -1.14 1.13 -15.70
CA GLU A 169 0.28 1.24 -16.07
C GLU A 169 0.60 2.63 -16.66
N GLU A 170 -0.28 3.15 -17.54
CA GLU A 170 -0.10 4.49 -18.10
C GLU A 170 -0.24 5.57 -17.02
N ILE A 171 -1.25 5.46 -16.16
CA ILE A 171 -1.49 6.44 -15.07
C ILE A 171 -0.34 6.46 -14.07
N THR A 172 0.22 5.31 -13.71
CA THR A 172 1.36 5.23 -12.78
C THR A 172 2.66 5.73 -13.40
N LYS A 173 2.91 5.47 -14.69
CA LYS A 173 4.03 6.10 -15.43
C LYS A 173 3.87 7.62 -15.50
N TYR A 174 2.67 8.09 -15.76
CA TYR A 174 2.34 9.51 -15.75
C TYR A 174 2.58 10.14 -14.36
N ASP A 175 2.08 9.51 -13.28
CA ASP A 175 2.33 9.94 -11.90
C ASP A 175 3.82 10.03 -11.58
N CYS A 176 4.59 8.98 -11.87
CA CYS A 176 6.04 8.98 -11.67
C CYS A 176 6.71 10.15 -12.41
N SER A 177 6.29 10.44 -13.65
CA SER A 177 6.82 11.57 -14.41
C SER A 177 6.48 12.93 -13.78
N LEU A 178 5.30 13.08 -13.16
CA LEU A 178 4.92 14.28 -12.43
C LEU A 178 5.73 14.43 -11.14
N ILE A 179 5.91 13.34 -10.38
CA ILE A 179 6.76 13.32 -9.17
C ILE A 179 8.14 13.88 -9.51
N GLU A 180 8.75 13.44 -10.61
CA GLU A 180 10.08 13.90 -11.02
C GLU A 180 10.11 15.37 -11.46
N LYS A 181 9.06 15.87 -12.13
CA LYS A 181 8.97 17.26 -12.60
C LYS A 181 8.69 18.26 -11.46
N GLU A 182 8.01 17.82 -10.41
CA GLU A 182 7.59 18.65 -9.27
C GLU A 182 8.64 18.71 -8.15
N ILE A 183 9.84 18.16 -8.38
CA ILE A 183 10.90 18.14 -7.38
C ILE A 183 11.37 19.56 -7.06
N ASP A 184 11.28 19.89 -5.77
CA ASP A 184 11.86 21.10 -5.20
C ASP A 184 13.22 20.80 -4.54
N PHE A 185 14.29 21.26 -5.20
CA PHE A 185 15.69 21.16 -4.76
C PHE A 185 16.11 22.23 -3.75
N ASN A 186 15.23 23.17 -3.38
CA ASN A 186 15.57 24.23 -2.42
C ASN A 186 15.52 23.76 -0.95
N SER A 187 15.30 22.47 -0.71
CA SER A 187 15.21 21.94 0.65
C SER A 187 16.57 21.63 1.24
N THR A 188 16.80 22.07 2.47
CA THR A 188 17.97 21.67 3.26
C THR A 188 17.83 20.28 3.89
N LYS A 189 16.65 19.64 3.75
CA LYS A 189 16.37 18.29 4.26
C LYS A 189 16.28 17.31 3.10
N TYR A 190 16.75 16.08 3.34
CA TYR A 190 16.46 14.97 2.45
C TYR A 190 14.95 14.72 2.39
N LYS A 191 14.40 14.67 1.18
CA LYS A 191 13.06 14.16 0.89
C LYS A 191 13.23 12.82 0.17
N VAL A 192 12.39 11.85 0.50
CA VAL A 192 12.42 10.52 -0.14
C VAL A 192 11.03 10.15 -0.62
N VAL A 193 10.96 9.47 -1.76
CA VAL A 193 9.71 9.01 -2.37
C VAL A 193 9.89 7.58 -2.84
N SER A 194 9.04 6.66 -2.39
CA SER A 194 8.89 5.36 -3.05
C SER A 194 7.92 5.53 -4.21
N LEU A 195 8.35 5.17 -5.43
CA LEU A 195 7.57 5.43 -6.62
C LEU A 195 6.31 4.54 -6.67
N PRO A 196 5.15 5.09 -7.08
CA PRO A 196 3.90 4.36 -7.20
C PRO A 196 3.86 3.59 -8.53
N THR A 197 4.62 2.50 -8.65
CA THR A 197 4.64 1.69 -9.87
C THR A 197 3.43 0.77 -9.99
N PHE A 198 3.13 0.35 -11.21
CA PHE A 198 2.02 -0.53 -11.54
C PHE A 198 1.97 -1.80 -10.68
N GLU A 199 3.11 -2.47 -10.50
CA GLU A 199 3.21 -3.76 -9.81
C GLU A 199 2.76 -3.64 -8.35
N CYS A 200 3.00 -2.49 -7.71
CA CYS A 200 2.54 -2.23 -6.35
C CYS A 200 1.00 -2.25 -6.26
N PHE A 201 0.32 -1.64 -7.24
CA PHE A 201 -1.14 -1.60 -7.28
C PHE A 201 -1.72 -2.94 -7.70
N GLU A 202 -1.14 -3.58 -8.71
CA GLU A 202 -1.53 -4.90 -9.18
C GLU A 202 -1.61 -5.91 -8.04
N TRP A 203 -0.61 -5.93 -7.16
CA TRP A 203 -0.61 -6.80 -5.99
C TRP A 203 -1.84 -6.59 -5.10
N THR A 204 -2.24 -5.33 -4.87
CA THR A 204 -3.44 -5.00 -4.09
C THR A 204 -4.73 -5.37 -4.83
N PHE A 205 -4.74 -5.31 -6.16
CA PHE A 205 -5.89 -5.66 -6.99
C PHE A 205 -6.12 -7.16 -6.98
N ALA A 206 -5.06 -7.95 -7.17
CA ALA A 206 -5.11 -9.40 -7.08
C ALA A 206 -5.59 -9.88 -5.70
N ARG A 207 -5.11 -9.22 -4.63
CA ARG A 207 -5.59 -9.49 -3.26
C ARG A 207 -7.09 -9.18 -3.13
N SER A 208 -7.54 -8.04 -3.63
CA SER A 208 -8.95 -7.64 -3.63
C SER A 208 -9.83 -8.63 -4.40
N ALA A 209 -9.44 -9.00 -5.63
CA ALA A 209 -10.15 -9.96 -6.47
C ALA A 209 -10.26 -11.35 -5.81
N PHE A 210 -9.20 -11.81 -5.14
CA PHE A 210 -9.22 -13.05 -4.37
C PHE A 210 -10.31 -13.02 -3.29
N TYR A 211 -10.38 -11.94 -2.50
CA TYR A 211 -11.38 -11.82 -1.45
C TYR A 211 -12.81 -11.65 -2.00
N ALA A 212 -12.99 -10.94 -3.12
CA ALA A 212 -14.27 -10.85 -3.80
C ALA A 212 -14.80 -12.25 -4.13
N LYS A 213 -13.95 -13.07 -4.77
CA LYS A 213 -14.27 -14.46 -5.13
C LYS A 213 -14.62 -15.31 -3.90
N VAL A 214 -13.79 -15.28 -2.85
CA VAL A 214 -14.04 -16.07 -1.63
C VAL A 214 -15.36 -15.69 -0.96
N LYS A 215 -15.73 -14.41 -1.01
CA LYS A 215 -16.98 -13.90 -0.42
C LYS A 215 -18.18 -13.97 -1.35
N GLY A 216 -18.03 -14.48 -2.58
CA GLY A 216 -19.11 -14.59 -3.55
C GLY A 216 -19.54 -13.25 -4.18
N PHE A 217 -18.72 -12.21 -4.11
CA PHE A 217 -18.95 -10.96 -4.81
C PHE A 217 -18.50 -11.05 -6.27
N LYS A 218 -19.07 -10.20 -7.12
CA LYS A 218 -18.55 -9.97 -8.46
C LYS A 218 -17.11 -9.45 -8.37
N GLU A 219 -16.24 -9.92 -9.25
CA GLU A 219 -14.87 -9.46 -9.30
C GLU A 219 -14.79 -7.97 -9.72
N PRO A 220 -14.05 -7.12 -8.98
CA PRO A 220 -13.85 -5.74 -9.37
C PRO A 220 -13.04 -5.62 -10.66
N ASN A 221 -13.49 -4.73 -11.55
CA ASN A 221 -12.83 -4.46 -12.82
C ASN A 221 -12.42 -2.98 -13.00
N ILE A 222 -12.80 -2.12 -12.06
CA ILE A 222 -12.44 -0.70 -12.02
C ILE A 222 -11.65 -0.42 -10.75
N TRP A 223 -10.50 0.22 -10.91
CA TRP A 223 -9.50 0.42 -9.86
C TRP A 223 -9.18 1.90 -9.63
N GLY A 224 -9.89 2.79 -10.30
CA GLY A 224 -9.70 4.22 -10.18
C GLY A 224 -10.63 5.04 -11.07
N ALA A 225 -10.40 6.34 -11.05
CA ALA A 225 -11.00 7.29 -11.99
C ALA A 225 -10.00 8.40 -12.32
N LYS A 226 -10.11 8.97 -13.53
CA LYS A 226 -9.37 10.16 -13.96
C LYS A 226 -10.34 11.28 -14.33
N VAL A 227 -9.89 12.52 -14.19
CA VAL A 227 -10.56 13.72 -14.66
C VAL A 227 -9.74 14.34 -15.78
N THR A 228 -10.38 14.69 -16.89
CA THR A 228 -9.77 15.43 -18.01
C THR A 228 -10.25 16.88 -18.06
N ASN A 229 -9.47 17.73 -18.73
CA ASN A 229 -9.93 19.07 -19.13
C ASN A 229 -10.60 19.03 -20.52
N LYS A 230 -10.99 20.19 -21.05
CA LYS A 230 -11.62 20.32 -22.38
C LYS A 230 -10.71 19.93 -23.56
N GLU A 231 -9.41 19.75 -23.32
CA GLU A 231 -8.42 19.32 -24.31
C GLU A 231 -8.07 17.82 -24.14
N ASP A 232 -8.91 17.07 -23.41
CA ASP A 232 -8.70 15.65 -23.07
C ASP A 232 -7.41 15.33 -22.30
N LYS A 233 -6.75 16.34 -21.72
CA LYS A 233 -5.58 16.15 -20.86
C LYS A 233 -6.01 15.75 -19.46
N VAL A 234 -5.37 14.72 -18.91
CA VAL A 234 -5.55 14.31 -17.51
C VAL A 234 -5.12 15.45 -16.58
N ILE A 235 -6.04 15.90 -15.72
CA ILE A 235 -5.78 16.93 -14.70
C ILE A 235 -5.78 16.36 -13.29
N GLY A 236 -6.42 15.22 -13.06
CA GLY A 236 -6.44 14.55 -11.76
C GLY A 236 -6.81 13.08 -11.90
N PHE A 237 -6.46 12.27 -10.91
CA PHE A 237 -6.85 10.87 -10.85
C PHE A 237 -6.85 10.36 -9.41
N VAL A 238 -7.55 9.25 -9.21
CA VAL A 238 -7.57 8.49 -7.96
C VAL A 238 -7.48 7.01 -8.28
N LEU A 239 -6.68 6.28 -7.49
CA LEU A 239 -6.54 4.82 -7.54
C LEU A 239 -6.93 4.25 -6.17
N TRP A 240 -7.65 3.13 -6.17
CA TRP A 240 -8.16 2.50 -4.96
C TRP A 240 -8.06 0.97 -5.00
N THR A 241 -8.23 0.36 -3.84
CA THR A 241 -8.46 -1.09 -3.69
C THR A 241 -9.69 -1.35 -2.84
N TYR A 242 -10.28 -2.54 -3.01
CA TYR A 242 -11.44 -2.99 -2.24
C TYR A 242 -10.97 -3.90 -1.12
N ASN A 243 -11.13 -3.44 0.12
CA ASN A 243 -10.92 -4.27 1.29
C ASN A 243 -12.24 -4.91 1.70
N PHE A 244 -12.52 -6.06 1.09
CA PHE A 244 -13.71 -6.87 1.40
C PHE A 244 -13.70 -7.48 2.80
N SER A 245 -12.54 -7.56 3.49
CA SER A 245 -12.49 -8.02 4.88
C SER A 245 -13.13 -6.99 5.80
N ASP A 246 -12.79 -5.72 5.59
CA ASP A 246 -13.23 -4.60 6.44
C ASP A 246 -14.38 -3.77 5.83
N ASN A 247 -15.00 -4.26 4.75
CA ASN A 247 -16.07 -3.59 4.00
C ASN A 247 -15.76 -2.10 3.70
N THR A 248 -14.54 -1.84 3.25
CA THR A 248 -13.97 -0.49 3.06
C THR A 248 -13.31 -0.39 1.69
N LEU A 249 -13.52 0.73 0.98
CA LEU A 249 -12.70 1.08 -0.18
C LEU A 249 -11.56 1.99 0.27
N GLN A 250 -10.33 1.60 -0.05
CA GLN A 250 -9.13 2.30 0.38
C GLN A 250 -8.52 3.02 -0.81
N ILE A 251 -8.45 4.34 -0.76
CA ILE A 251 -7.76 5.15 -1.76
C ILE A 251 -6.26 5.03 -1.52
N LEU A 252 -5.58 4.42 -2.49
CA LEU A 252 -4.14 4.15 -2.47
C LEU A 252 -3.33 5.35 -2.97
N ARG A 253 -3.90 6.11 -3.92
CA ARG A 253 -3.25 7.28 -4.51
C ARG A 253 -4.30 8.26 -5.00
N ILE A 254 -4.14 9.54 -4.68
CA ILE A 254 -4.93 10.62 -5.26
C ILE A 254 -4.01 11.74 -5.71
N ARG A 255 -4.26 12.25 -6.91
CA ARG A 255 -3.69 13.48 -7.45
C ARG A 255 -4.82 14.38 -7.93
N SER A 256 -4.80 15.62 -7.47
CA SER A 256 -5.81 16.59 -7.81
C SER A 256 -5.24 18.01 -7.70
N PRO A 257 -5.57 18.92 -8.63
CA PRO A 257 -5.08 20.29 -8.64
C PRO A 257 -5.90 21.20 -7.71
N ASP A 258 -7.13 20.81 -7.37
CA ASP A 258 -8.07 21.65 -6.63
C ASP A 258 -9.16 20.83 -5.91
N THR A 259 -9.94 21.52 -5.07
CA THR A 259 -11.03 20.92 -4.29
C THR A 259 -12.16 20.37 -5.16
N ASN A 260 -12.46 20.98 -6.32
CA ASN A 260 -13.56 20.53 -7.20
C ASN A 260 -13.22 19.20 -7.87
N THR A 261 -12.01 19.09 -8.41
CA THR A 261 -11.49 17.84 -8.99
C THR A 261 -11.43 16.76 -7.91
N THR A 262 -11.02 17.10 -6.69
CA THR A 262 -11.01 16.18 -5.55
C THR A 262 -12.41 15.65 -5.24
N LYS A 263 -13.43 16.52 -5.17
CA LYS A 263 -14.83 16.11 -4.96
C LYS A 263 -15.32 15.15 -6.04
N LEU A 264 -14.99 15.39 -7.31
CA LEU A 264 -15.36 14.49 -8.41
C LEU A 264 -14.74 13.10 -8.23
N LEU A 265 -13.44 13.02 -7.92
CA LEU A 265 -12.71 11.76 -7.72
C LEU A 265 -13.21 10.99 -6.48
N ILE A 266 -13.46 11.69 -5.37
CA ILE A 266 -14.02 11.08 -4.17
C ILE A 266 -15.45 10.59 -4.43
N ARG A 267 -16.28 11.34 -5.18
CA ARG A 267 -17.62 10.89 -5.56
C ARG A 267 -17.60 9.60 -6.37
N GLN A 268 -16.65 9.42 -7.29
CA GLN A 268 -16.47 8.14 -8.00
C GLN A 268 -16.09 7.01 -7.04
N SER A 269 -15.18 7.28 -6.11
CA SER A 269 -14.78 6.28 -5.10
C SER A 269 -15.99 5.85 -4.26
N LYS A 270 -16.86 6.79 -3.86
CA LYS A 270 -18.12 6.54 -3.14
C LYS A 270 -19.10 5.67 -3.92
N LEU A 271 -19.30 5.97 -5.20
CA LEU A 271 -20.13 5.15 -6.10
C LEU A 271 -19.60 3.71 -6.20
N TYR A 272 -18.30 3.52 -6.36
CA TYR A 272 -17.75 2.17 -6.48
C TYR A 272 -17.70 1.40 -5.16
N ALA A 273 -17.62 2.10 -4.02
CA ALA A 273 -17.79 1.49 -2.71
C ALA A 273 -19.24 1.00 -2.52
N SER A 274 -20.24 1.77 -2.97
CA SER A 274 -21.65 1.40 -2.81
C SER A 274 -22.07 0.18 -3.62
N TYR A 275 -21.46 -0.07 -4.79
CA TYR A 275 -21.67 -1.31 -5.56
C TYR A 275 -21.37 -2.60 -4.77
N TYR A 276 -20.51 -2.52 -3.75
CA TYR A 276 -20.18 -3.64 -2.86
C TYR A 276 -20.78 -3.50 -1.46
N ASN A 277 -21.71 -2.55 -1.27
CA ASN A 277 -22.32 -2.22 0.03
C ASN A 277 -21.30 -1.85 1.10
N PHE A 278 -20.16 -1.28 0.71
CA PHE A 278 -19.17 -0.77 1.65
C PHE A 278 -19.69 0.50 2.31
N LYS A 279 -19.38 0.66 3.60
CA LYS A 279 -19.88 1.78 4.41
C LYS A 279 -18.84 2.87 4.61
N LYS A 280 -17.60 2.62 4.19
CA LYS A 280 -16.46 3.47 4.50
C LYS A 280 -15.51 3.60 3.32
N ILE A 281 -14.98 4.81 3.17
CA ILE A 281 -13.82 5.09 2.32
C ILE A 281 -12.72 5.70 3.17
N THR A 282 -11.48 5.28 2.94
CA THR A 282 -10.30 5.90 3.55
C THR A 282 -9.39 6.52 2.51
N VAL A 283 -8.79 7.66 2.85
CA VAL A 283 -7.71 8.29 2.08
C VAL A 283 -6.51 8.43 2.99
N TRP A 284 -5.40 7.80 2.62
CA TRP A 284 -4.20 7.81 3.43
C TRP A 284 -3.22 8.90 2.97
N ASN A 285 -2.74 9.68 3.95
CA ASN A 285 -1.83 10.81 3.80
C ASN A 285 -2.17 11.84 2.70
N PRO A 286 -3.44 12.35 2.63
CA PRO A 286 -3.81 13.35 1.63
C PRO A 286 -3.23 14.74 1.92
N ASP A 287 -3.14 15.58 0.88
CA ASP A 287 -3.04 17.03 1.07
C ASP A 287 -4.39 17.56 1.57
N LEU A 288 -4.48 17.82 2.87
CA LEU A 288 -5.70 18.27 3.54
C LEU A 288 -6.30 19.56 2.94
N LYS A 289 -5.50 20.40 2.25
CA LYS A 289 -6.00 21.62 1.62
C LYS A 289 -7.01 21.33 0.50
N LEU A 290 -6.94 20.14 -0.09
CA LEU A 290 -7.86 19.68 -1.13
C LEU A 290 -9.19 19.14 -0.56
N PHE A 291 -9.29 19.01 0.77
CA PHE A 291 -10.40 18.39 1.49
C PHE A 291 -11.10 19.36 2.46
N THR A 292 -10.91 20.67 2.29
CA THR A 292 -11.36 21.74 3.23
C THR A 292 -12.87 21.82 3.47
N GLU A 293 -13.70 21.11 2.69
CA GLU A 293 -15.15 20.98 2.91
C GLU A 293 -15.57 19.62 3.51
N THR A 294 -14.61 18.74 3.81
CA THR A 294 -14.86 17.44 4.42
C THR A 294 -14.50 17.49 5.89
N VAL A 295 -15.35 16.94 6.77
CA VAL A 295 -15.02 16.77 8.19
C VAL A 295 -13.82 15.82 8.28
N ILE A 296 -12.65 16.35 8.65
CA ILE A 296 -11.44 15.58 8.90
C ILE A 296 -11.59 15.00 10.32
N ILE A 297 -11.65 13.67 10.43
CA ILE A 297 -11.60 12.94 11.70
C ILE A 297 -10.13 12.68 12.05
#